data_AF-A0A557ZZH0-F1
#
_entry.id   AF-A0A557ZZH0-F1
#
_cell.length_a   1.000
_cell.length_b   1.000
_cell.length_c   1.000
_cell.angle_alpha   90.00
_cell.angle_beta   90.00
_cell.angle_gamma   90.00
#
_symmetry.space_group_name_H-M   'P 1'
#
loop_
_entity.id
_entity.type
_entity.pdbx_description
1 polymer ?
#
loop_
_entity_poly.entity_id
_entity_poly.type
_entity_poly.pdbx_seq_one_letter_code
_entity_poly.pdbx_strand_id
1 'polypeptide(L)'
;MLAGAFWTHLHEHPLPEPCTVTLNPAVPEVEVQVSPGTAVSHLAELLVWAYTLDQVTATWWHTDHGTLHITIWGRVAGGARFRVYGGITFADCTGLVPLEVGESEGVSVDELYALRDLLGEGVAA
;
A
#
# COMPACT_ATOMS: atom_id res chain seq x y z
N MET A 1 -8.99 13.29 -17.22
CA MET A 1 -8.52 11.96 -17.70
C MET A 1 -7.61 11.35 -16.63
N LEU A 2 -7.68 10.03 -16.40
CA LEU A 2 -6.91 9.36 -15.33
C LEU A 2 -5.39 9.53 -15.48
N ALA A 3 -4.87 9.44 -16.70
CA ALA A 3 -3.44 9.68 -16.97
C ALA A 3 -3.00 11.08 -16.53
N GLY A 4 -3.82 12.11 -16.78
CA GLY A 4 -3.54 13.47 -16.34
C GLY A 4 -3.53 13.59 -14.82
N ALA A 5 -4.49 12.97 -14.13
CA ALA A 5 -4.52 12.96 -12.67
C ALA A 5 -3.29 12.26 -12.08
N PHE A 6 -2.85 11.14 -12.67
CA PHE A 6 -1.62 10.45 -12.26
C PHE A 6 -0.37 11.31 -12.41
N TRP A 7 -0.16 11.91 -13.58
CA TRP A 7 1.03 12.74 -13.82
C TRP A 7 1.04 14.03 -13.00
N THR A 8 -0.12 14.66 -12.81
CA THR A 8 -0.24 15.82 -11.91
C THR A 8 0.12 15.43 -10.48
N HIS A 9 -0.40 14.29 -9.99
CA HIS A 9 -0.09 13.81 -8.64
C HIS A 9 1.41 13.55 -8.44
N LEU A 10 2.07 12.88 -9.40
CA LEU A 10 3.53 12.67 -9.35
C LEU A 10 4.34 13.96 -9.45
N HIS A 11 3.81 15.00 -10.08
CA HIS A 11 4.48 16.29 -10.15
C HIS A 11 4.39 17.05 -8.82
N GLU A 12 3.28 16.91 -8.11
CA GLU A 12 3.02 17.56 -6.83
C GLU A 12 3.73 16.87 -5.65
N HIS A 13 3.98 15.57 -5.77
CA HIS A 13 4.56 14.76 -4.70
C HIS A 13 5.77 13.94 -5.19
N PRO A 14 6.94 14.02 -4.53
CA PRO A 14 8.12 13.21 -4.87
C PRO A 14 7.92 11.77 -4.40
N LEU A 15 7.09 11.02 -5.13
CA LEU A 15 6.70 9.65 -4.81
C LEU A 15 7.71 8.61 -5.33
N PRO A 16 7.87 7.46 -4.64
CA PRO A 16 8.64 6.34 -5.15
C PRO A 16 8.12 5.87 -6.51
N GLU A 17 9.03 5.42 -7.38
CA GLU A 17 8.66 4.91 -8.69
C GLU A 17 7.87 3.59 -8.55
N PRO A 18 6.63 3.53 -9.06
CA PRO A 18 5.83 2.32 -9.01
C PRO A 18 6.33 1.28 -10.01
N CYS A 19 6.22 -0.01 -9.66
CA CYS A 19 6.59 -1.08 -10.59
C CYS A 19 5.52 -1.31 -11.66
N THR A 20 4.26 -1.00 -11.36
CA THR A 20 3.15 -1.10 -12.32
C THR A 20 2.12 -0.03 -12.04
N VAL A 21 1.61 0.57 -13.10
CA VAL A 21 0.50 1.53 -13.06
C VAL A 21 -0.55 1.10 -14.07
N THR A 22 -1.77 0.88 -13.60
CA THR A 22 -2.91 0.55 -14.45
C THR A 22 -3.97 1.64 -14.35
N LEU A 23 -4.39 2.16 -15.49
CA LEU A 23 -5.48 3.13 -15.57
C LEU A 23 -6.76 2.37 -15.90
N ASN A 24 -7.68 2.28 -14.94
CA ASN A 24 -8.93 1.57 -15.13
C ASN A 24 -10.03 2.58 -15.49
N PRO A 25 -10.50 2.68 -16.75
CA PRO A 25 -11.57 3.60 -17.11
C PRO A 25 -12.95 3.09 -16.71
N ALA A 26 -13.12 1.77 -16.51
CA ALA A 26 -14.40 1.18 -16.15
C ALA A 26 -14.75 1.43 -14.68
N VAL A 27 -13.74 1.41 -13.81
CA VAL A 27 -13.82 1.87 -12.43
C VAL A 27 -12.83 3.03 -12.34
N PRO A 28 -13.26 4.31 -12.32
CA PRO A 28 -12.40 5.48 -12.53
C PRO A 28 -11.32 5.63 -11.44
N GLU A 29 -10.31 4.78 -11.55
CA GLU A 29 -9.32 4.44 -10.54
C GLU A 29 -7.96 4.26 -11.20
N VAL A 30 -6.93 4.78 -10.54
CA VAL A 30 -5.54 4.53 -10.86
C VAL A 30 -5.02 3.48 -9.91
N GLU A 31 -4.65 2.33 -10.44
CA GLU A 31 -4.07 1.24 -9.67
C GLU A 31 -2.54 1.36 -9.73
N VAL A 32 -1.91 1.37 -8.57
CA VAL A 32 -0.46 1.56 -8.41
C VAL A 32 0.09 0.41 -7.59
N GLN A 33 0.99 -0.37 -8.17
CA GLN A 33 1.76 -1.36 -7.44
C GLN A 33 3.11 -0.75 -7.06
N VAL A 34 3.41 -0.70 -5.76
CA VAL A 34 4.71 -0.21 -5.28
C VAL A 34 5.83 -1.18 -5.67
N SER A 35 7.07 -0.70 -5.66
CA SER A 35 8.20 -1.52 -6.06
C SER A 35 8.48 -2.62 -5.03
N PRO A 36 8.93 -3.82 -5.47
CA PRO A 36 9.31 -4.87 -4.54
C PRO A 36 10.55 -4.45 -3.74
N GLY A 37 10.62 -4.85 -2.47
CA GLY A 37 11.75 -4.57 -1.60
C GLY A 37 11.76 -5.44 -0.34
N THR A 38 12.53 -5.02 0.67
CA THR A 38 12.42 -5.63 2.01
C THR A 38 11.06 -5.27 2.61
N ALA A 39 10.57 -6.05 3.58
CA ALA A 39 9.27 -5.76 4.19
C ALA A 39 9.15 -4.32 4.73
N VAL A 40 10.23 -3.81 5.34
CA VAL A 40 10.32 -2.45 5.86
C VAL A 40 10.28 -1.41 4.74
N SER A 41 11.09 -1.56 3.67
CA SER A 41 11.10 -0.60 2.56
C SER A 41 9.77 -0.62 1.81
N HIS A 42 9.18 -1.80 1.65
CA HIS A 42 7.91 -2.02 0.97
C HIS A 42 6.75 -1.33 1.69
N LEU A 43 6.67 -1.48 3.02
CA LEU A 43 5.72 -0.76 3.86
C LEU A 43 5.98 0.76 3.84
N ALA A 44 7.24 1.19 3.88
CA ALA A 44 7.58 2.61 3.79
C ALA A 44 7.07 3.23 2.48
N GLU A 45 7.22 2.56 1.33
CA GLU A 45 6.69 3.04 0.05
C GLU A 45 5.15 3.16 0.08
N LEU A 46 4.44 2.13 0.57
CA LEU A 46 2.98 2.17 0.72
C LEU A 46 2.53 3.35 1.60
N LEU A 47 3.22 3.57 2.72
CA LEU A 47 2.92 4.66 3.63
C LEU A 47 3.16 6.02 2.98
N VAL A 48 4.26 6.21 2.25
CA VAL A 48 4.54 7.46 1.52
C VAL A 48 3.40 7.79 0.55
N TRP A 49 2.91 6.80 -0.19
CA TRP A 49 1.71 6.98 -1.02
C TRP A 49 0.49 7.38 -0.21
N ALA A 50 0.22 6.70 0.91
CA ALA A 50 -0.94 6.99 1.77
C ALA A 50 -1.01 8.47 2.21
N TYR A 51 0.11 9.09 2.57
CA TYR A 51 0.12 10.51 3.00
C TYR A 51 -0.19 11.51 1.91
N THR A 52 -0.07 11.12 0.65
CA THR A 52 -0.39 12.00 -0.47
C THR A 52 -1.86 11.95 -0.85
N LEU A 53 -2.64 11.05 -0.24
CA LEU A 53 -4.03 10.82 -0.58
C LEU A 53 -4.96 11.34 0.51
N ASP A 54 -6.11 11.82 0.08
CA ASP A 54 -7.24 12.16 0.94
C ASP A 54 -8.17 10.95 1.13
N GLN A 55 -8.92 10.96 2.23
CA GLN A 55 -9.95 9.94 2.54
C GLN A 55 -9.40 8.51 2.51
N VAL A 56 -8.24 8.33 3.12
CA VAL A 56 -7.49 7.07 3.09
C VAL A 56 -8.24 5.97 3.84
N THR A 57 -8.33 4.80 3.19
CA THR A 57 -8.76 3.54 3.80
C THR A 57 -7.75 2.47 3.40
N ALA A 58 -7.49 1.50 4.28
CA ALA A 58 -6.60 0.40 3.97
C ALA A 58 -7.17 -0.94 4.45
N THR A 59 -6.74 -2.00 3.79
CA THR A 59 -7.00 -3.39 4.19
C THR A 59 -5.72 -4.18 4.04
N TRP A 60 -5.55 -5.20 4.87
CA TRP A 60 -4.58 -6.24 4.63
C TRP A 60 -5.27 -7.61 4.51
N TRP A 61 -4.63 -8.53 3.81
CA TRP A 61 -5.16 -9.85 3.48
C TRP A 61 -4.05 -10.88 3.54
N HIS A 62 -4.22 -11.91 4.36
CA HIS A 62 -3.34 -13.08 4.33
C HIS A 62 -3.73 -13.94 3.13
N THR A 63 -2.94 -13.88 2.07
CA THR A 63 -3.24 -14.60 0.82
C THR A 63 -2.94 -16.09 0.93
N ASP A 64 -3.58 -16.90 0.08
CA ASP A 64 -3.30 -18.33 -0.07
C ASP A 64 -1.86 -18.63 -0.53
N HIS A 65 -1.11 -17.60 -0.93
CA HIS A 65 0.29 -17.68 -1.35
C HIS A 65 1.28 -17.31 -0.24
N GLY A 66 0.81 -17.11 1.00
CA GLY A 66 1.66 -16.81 2.15
C GLY A 66 2.20 -15.38 2.16
N THR A 67 1.47 -14.45 1.56
CA THR A 67 1.80 -13.01 1.60
C THR A 67 0.78 -12.24 2.39
N LEU A 68 1.23 -11.19 3.09
CA LEU A 68 0.35 -10.15 3.58
C LEU A 68 0.17 -9.12 2.45
N HIS A 69 -0.93 -9.21 1.72
CA HIS A 69 -1.29 -8.25 0.68
C HIS A 69 -1.95 -7.04 1.31
N ILE A 70 -1.41 -5.86 1.05
CA ILE A 70 -1.90 -4.59 1.58
C ILE A 70 -2.45 -3.77 0.43
N THR A 71 -3.65 -3.24 0.60
CA THR A 71 -4.27 -2.31 -0.34
C THR A 71 -4.68 -1.05 0.40
N ILE A 72 -4.33 0.10 -0.17
CA ILE A 72 -4.68 1.44 0.29
C ILE A 72 -5.52 2.09 -0.81
N TRP A 73 -6.68 2.62 -0.43
CA TRP A 73 -7.47 3.47 -1.30
C TRP A 73 -7.47 4.90 -0.78
N GLY A 74 -7.50 5.85 -1.71
CA GLY A 74 -7.69 7.25 -1.38
C GLY A 74 -8.03 8.06 -2.63
N ARG A 75 -8.04 9.38 -2.49
CA ARG A 75 -8.29 10.33 -3.58
C ARG A 75 -7.19 11.36 -3.66
N VAL A 76 -6.89 11.81 -4.88
CA VAL A 76 -6.02 12.98 -5.12
C VAL A 76 -6.86 14.25 -5.14
N ALA A 77 -6.21 15.42 -5.07
CA ALA A 77 -6.86 16.74 -5.07
C ALA A 77 -7.79 16.99 -6.30
N GLY A 78 -7.58 16.25 -7.40
CA GLY A 78 -8.46 16.23 -8.58
C GLY A 78 -9.66 15.27 -8.51
N GLY A 79 -9.88 14.60 -7.37
CA GLY A 79 -11.01 13.70 -7.11
C GLY A 79 -10.88 12.28 -7.66
N ALA A 80 -9.86 11.98 -8.47
CA ALA A 80 -9.59 10.64 -8.99
C ALA A 80 -9.25 9.67 -7.85
N ARG A 81 -9.79 8.45 -7.92
CA ARG A 81 -9.53 7.41 -6.93
C ARG A 81 -8.20 6.72 -7.23
N PHE A 82 -7.43 6.44 -6.19
CA PHE A 82 -6.20 5.67 -6.27
C PHE A 82 -6.37 4.39 -5.46
N ARG A 83 -5.82 3.30 -5.98
CA ARG A 83 -5.65 2.03 -5.29
C ARG A 83 -4.18 1.68 -5.33
N VAL A 84 -3.48 1.87 -4.22
CA VAL A 84 -2.07 1.59 -4.06
C VAL A 84 -1.93 0.26 -3.33
N TYR A 85 -1.14 -0.66 -3.84
CA TYR A 85 -1.04 -1.99 -3.25
C TYR A 85 0.34 -2.61 -3.38
N GLY A 86 0.56 -3.64 -2.58
CA GLY A 86 1.74 -4.47 -2.61
C GLY A 86 1.64 -5.60 -1.60
N GLY A 87 2.69 -6.40 -1.45
CA GLY A 87 2.68 -7.50 -0.50
C GLY A 87 4.07 -7.82 0.03
N ILE A 88 4.09 -8.27 1.28
CA ILE A 88 5.27 -8.76 1.98
C ILE A 88 5.05 -10.22 2.38
N THR A 89 6.12 -10.94 2.73
CA THR A 89 6.00 -12.32 3.21
C THR A 89 5.24 -12.35 4.53
N PHE A 90 4.18 -13.16 4.64
CA PHE A 90 3.38 -13.23 5.87
C PHE A 90 4.19 -13.82 7.04
N ALA A 91 5.14 -14.71 6.76
CA ALA A 91 6.03 -15.28 7.78
C ALA A 91 6.82 -14.21 8.56
N ASP A 92 7.17 -13.09 7.93
CA ASP A 92 7.85 -11.97 8.60
C ASP A 92 6.93 -11.27 9.62
N CYS A 93 5.61 -11.41 9.47
CA CYS A 93 4.58 -10.79 10.32
C CYS A 93 4.09 -11.72 11.44
N THR A 94 4.76 -12.87 11.67
CA THR A 94 4.33 -13.88 12.64
C THR A 94 4.21 -13.28 14.05
N GLY A 95 3.02 -13.35 14.64
CA GLY A 95 2.72 -12.79 15.96
C GLY A 95 2.47 -11.28 15.98
N LEU A 96 2.60 -10.60 14.83
CA LEU A 96 2.30 -9.16 14.67
C LEU A 96 0.93 -8.94 14.03
N VAL A 97 0.52 -9.81 13.08
CA VAL A 97 -0.76 -9.73 12.39
C VAL A 97 -1.55 -11.02 12.61
N PRO A 98 -2.71 -10.98 13.29
CA PRO A 98 -3.48 -12.17 13.64
C PRO A 98 -4.51 -12.55 12.56
N LEU A 99 -4.04 -12.90 11.36
CA LEU A 99 -4.90 -13.33 10.25
C LEU A 99 -4.66 -14.79 9.87
N GLU A 100 -5.73 -15.58 9.79
CA GLU A 100 -5.69 -16.90 9.16
C GLU A 100 -5.58 -16.77 7.63
N VAL A 101 -5.14 -17.84 6.96
CA VAL A 101 -5.06 -17.87 5.49
C VAL A 101 -6.44 -17.60 4.88
N GLY A 102 -6.49 -16.63 3.97
CA GLY A 102 -7.72 -16.18 3.32
C GLY A 102 -8.43 -15.04 4.05
N GLU A 103 -8.06 -14.73 5.30
CA GLU A 103 -8.69 -13.65 6.07
C GLU A 103 -8.15 -12.28 5.70
N SER A 104 -9.06 -11.30 5.72
CA SER A 104 -8.75 -9.90 5.50
C SER A 104 -9.49 -9.02 6.50
N GLU A 105 -8.89 -7.89 6.83
CA GLU A 105 -9.51 -6.89 7.70
C GLU A 105 -9.10 -5.48 7.27
N GLY A 106 -9.90 -4.51 7.72
CA GLY A 106 -9.56 -3.09 7.59
C GLY A 106 -8.47 -2.72 8.58
N VAL A 107 -7.53 -1.90 8.13
CA VAL A 107 -6.38 -1.45 8.93
C VAL A 107 -6.21 0.05 8.77
N SER A 108 -5.79 0.71 9.84
CA SER A 108 -5.42 2.13 9.83
C SER A 108 -4.01 2.35 9.28
N VAL A 109 -3.73 3.58 8.84
CA VAL A 109 -2.36 3.94 8.41
C VAL A 109 -1.39 3.82 9.60
N ASP A 110 -1.82 4.16 10.81
CA ASP A 110 -1.00 4.07 12.03
C ASP A 110 -0.62 2.63 12.38
N GLU A 111 -1.51 1.66 12.15
CA GLU A 111 -1.21 0.23 12.32
C GLU A 111 -0.19 -0.26 11.27
N LEU A 112 -0.24 0.25 10.04
CA LEU A 112 0.78 -0.04 9.03
C LEU A 112 2.15 0.55 9.41
N TYR A 113 2.18 1.73 10.05
CA TYR A 113 3.40 2.28 10.66
C TYR A 113 3.95 1.40 11.76
N ALA A 114 3.10 1.02 12.70
CA ALA A 114 3.48 0.17 13.82
C ALA A 114 4.07 -1.16 13.32
N LEU A 115 3.44 -1.79 12.31
CA LEU A 115 3.96 -3.00 11.68
C LEU A 115 5.35 -2.76 11.07
N ARG A 116 5.55 -1.68 10.31
CA ARG A 116 6.85 -1.34 9.72
C ARG A 116 7.93 -1.20 10.79
N ASP A 117 7.63 -0.49 11.88
CA ASP A 117 8.61 -0.21 12.93
C ASP A 117 8.99 -1.48 13.68
N LEU A 118 8.01 -2.33 14.02
CA LEU A 118 8.25 -3.64 14.65
C LEU A 118 9.10 -4.57 13.76
N LEU A 119 8.85 -4.57 12.45
CA LEU A 119 9.67 -5.32 11.49
C LEU A 119 11.11 -4.76 11.40
N GLY A 120 11.28 -3.44 11.53
CA GLY A 120 12.60 -2.81 11.55
C GLY A 120 13.41 -3.14 12.80
N GLU A 121 12.76 -3.22 13.96
CA GLU A 121 13.39 -3.62 15.22
C GLU A 121 13.85 -5.08 15.20
N GLY A 122 13.06 -5.98 14.60
CA GLY A 122 13.39 -7.41 14.48
C GLY A 122 14.58 -7.71 13.56
N VAL A 123 14.90 -6.82 12.60
CA VAL A 123 16.06 -6.96 11.69
C VAL A 123 17.36 -6.47 12.33
N ALA A 124 17.27 -5.69 13.42
CA ALA A 124 18.43 -5.15 14.14
C ALA A 124 18.96 -6.06 15.26
N ALA A 125 18.30 -7.21 15.51
CA ALA A 125 18.65 -8.20 16.53
C ALA A 125 19.39 -9.41 15.93
#